data_AF-A0A958DCN7-F1
#
_entry.id   AF-A0A958DCN7-F1
#
_cell.length_a   1.000
_cell.length_b   1.000
_cell.length_c   1.000
_cell.angle_alpha   90.00
_cell.angle_beta   90.00
_cell.angle_gamma   90.00
#
_symmetry.space_group_name_H-M   'P 1'
#
loop_
_entity.id
_entity.type
_entity.pdbx_description
1 polymer ?
#
loop_
_entity_poly.entity_id
_entity_poly.type
_entity_poly.pdbx_seq_one_letter_code
_entity_poly.pdbx_strand_id
1 'polypeptide(L)'
;MNYLFQCAIGPVQEFIATARRSRDLWYGSWLLSELSKAAAKAVIDGGGKLIFPFTDDTAGDLAAKSKFNAPNKIAAVIGSSPQIMADSVEAVLRARLQELSQDAFRKPRGHPFFNQKLAEA
;
A
#
# COMPACT_ATOMS: atom_id res chain seq x y z
N MET A 1 -26.88 6.67 4.01
CA MET A 1 -26.35 6.21 5.32
C MET A 1 -24.84 6.43 5.28
N ASN A 2 -24.23 6.94 6.34
CA ASN A 2 -22.78 7.10 6.39
C ASN A 2 -22.19 6.03 7.31
N TYR A 3 -21.04 5.49 6.95
CA TYR A 3 -20.30 4.52 7.76
C TYR A 3 -18.93 5.09 8.14
N LEU A 4 -18.47 4.71 9.33
CA LEU A 4 -17.06 4.84 9.69
C LEU A 4 -16.34 3.59 9.16
N PHE A 5 -15.51 3.78 8.15
CA PHE A 5 -14.67 2.74 7.57
C PHE A 5 -13.29 2.79 8.23
N GLN A 6 -12.76 1.63 8.62
CA GLN A 6 -11.40 1.48 9.09
C GLN A 6 -10.76 0.24 8.46
N CYS A 7 -9.53 0.39 7.97
CA CYS A 7 -8.72 -0.75 7.56
C CYS A 7 -7.26 -0.55 7.98
N ALA A 8 -6.53 -1.66 8.07
CA ALA A 8 -5.12 -1.66 8.41
C ALA A 8 -4.36 -2.59 7.46
N ILE A 9 -3.18 -2.15 7.05
CA ILE A 9 -2.26 -2.92 6.20
C ILE A 9 -1.18 -3.51 7.12
N GLY A 10 -0.92 -4.81 6.97
CA GLY A 10 0.02 -5.52 7.82
C GLY A 10 0.21 -6.98 7.41
N PRO A 11 1.07 -7.74 8.10
CA PRO A 11 1.75 -7.41 9.37
C PRO A 11 2.82 -6.31 9.24
N VAL A 12 2.96 -5.44 10.25
CA VAL A 12 3.94 -4.33 10.22
C VAL A 12 5.26 -4.75 10.85
N GLN A 13 5.24 -5.09 12.15
CA GLN A 13 6.46 -5.37 12.90
C GLN A 13 7.15 -6.64 12.40
N GLU A 14 6.39 -7.73 12.20
CA GLU A 14 6.95 -8.99 11.72
C GLU A 14 7.57 -8.84 10.32
N PHE A 15 6.92 -8.08 9.43
CA PHE A 15 7.46 -7.79 8.09
C PHE A 15 8.75 -6.97 8.13
N ILE A 16 8.78 -5.91 8.93
CA ILE A 16 9.97 -5.07 9.09
C ILE A 16 11.11 -5.86 9.76
N ALA A 17 10.79 -6.75 10.69
CA ALA A 17 11.77 -7.55 11.42
C ALA A 17 12.52 -8.58 10.55
N THR A 18 12.00 -8.95 9.37
CA THR A 18 12.73 -9.87 8.45
C THR A 18 13.91 -9.21 7.74
N ALA A 19 14.06 -7.87 7.86
CA ALA A 19 15.15 -7.12 7.26
C ALA A 19 16.52 -7.55 7.80
N ARG A 20 17.50 -7.81 6.92
CA ARG A 20 18.88 -8.20 7.32
C ARG A 20 19.84 -7.02 7.30
N ARG A 21 19.46 -5.92 6.64
CA ARG A 21 20.27 -4.69 6.49
C ARG A 21 19.38 -3.46 6.61
N SER A 22 19.96 -2.31 6.99
CA SER A 22 19.22 -1.04 7.12
C SER A 22 18.53 -0.61 5.82
N ARG A 23 19.05 -1.02 4.66
CA ARG A 23 18.39 -0.79 3.36
C ARG A 23 17.09 -1.58 3.23
N ASP A 24 17.08 -2.85 3.66
CA ASP A 24 15.89 -3.70 3.65
C ASP A 24 14.85 -3.15 4.62
N LEU A 25 15.30 -2.70 5.80
CA LEU A 25 14.47 -2.06 6.82
C LEU A 25 13.78 -0.79 6.28
N TRP A 26 14.58 0.09 5.65
CA TRP A 26 14.06 1.31 5.03
C TRP A 26 13.06 0.99 3.93
N TYR A 27 13.39 0.03 3.05
CA TYR A 27 12.51 -0.37 1.97
C TYR A 27 11.20 -0.99 2.48
N GLY A 28 11.26 -1.82 3.52
CA GLY A 28 10.07 -2.43 4.14
C GLY A 28 9.12 -1.37 4.69
N SER A 29 9.65 -0.38 5.41
CA SER A 29 8.87 0.77 5.90
C SER A 29 8.28 1.59 4.75
N TRP A 30 9.09 1.85 3.71
CA TRP A 30 8.65 2.59 2.53
C TRP A 30 7.54 1.85 1.77
N LEU A 31 7.64 0.52 1.61
CA LEU A 31 6.64 -0.30 0.92
C LEU A 31 5.29 -0.26 1.65
N LEU A 32 5.28 -0.42 2.97
CA LEU A 32 4.05 -0.32 3.76
C LEU A 32 3.40 1.06 3.62
N SER A 33 4.21 2.12 3.63
CA SER A 33 3.74 3.49 3.42
C SER A 33 3.17 3.69 2.00
N GLU A 34 3.83 3.15 0.98
CA GLU A 34 3.40 3.22 -0.41
C GLU A 34 2.06 2.50 -0.64
N LEU A 35 1.88 1.32 -0.05
CA LEU A 35 0.61 0.60 -0.08
C LEU A 35 -0.49 1.36 0.69
N SER A 36 -0.14 1.98 1.80
CA SER A 36 -1.09 2.78 2.60
C SER A 36 -1.59 4.01 1.86
N LYS A 37 -0.73 4.68 1.08
CA LYS A 37 -1.15 5.75 0.16
C LYS A 37 -2.11 5.23 -0.90
N ALA A 38 -1.82 4.08 -1.51
CA ALA A 38 -2.69 3.49 -2.52
C ALA A 38 -4.09 3.15 -1.95
N ALA A 39 -4.14 2.59 -0.74
CA ALA A 39 -5.40 2.33 -0.05
C ALA A 39 -6.18 3.61 0.30
N ALA A 40 -5.49 4.61 0.86
CA ALA A 40 -6.09 5.90 1.19
C ALA A 40 -6.64 6.60 -0.07
N LYS A 41 -5.90 6.53 -1.17
CA LYS A 41 -6.34 7.05 -2.47
C LYS A 41 -7.56 6.31 -3.01
N ALA A 42 -7.60 4.98 -2.92
CA ALA A 42 -8.76 4.19 -3.33
C ALA A 42 -10.03 4.57 -2.55
N VAL A 43 -9.90 4.89 -1.26
CA VAL A 43 -11.02 5.39 -0.46
C VAL A 43 -11.54 6.73 -0.98
N ILE A 44 -10.65 7.68 -1.29
CA ILE A 44 -11.04 8.98 -1.87
C ILE A 44 -11.70 8.80 -3.22
N ASP A 45 -11.09 8.00 -4.10
CA ASP A 45 -11.59 7.76 -5.46
C ASP A 45 -12.97 7.06 -5.42
N GLY A 46 -13.23 6.26 -4.37
CA GLY A 46 -14.53 5.67 -4.07
C GLY A 46 -15.55 6.62 -3.40
N GLY A 47 -15.26 7.92 -3.32
CA GLY A 47 -16.12 8.95 -2.73
C GLY A 47 -16.08 9.04 -1.21
N GLY A 48 -15.11 8.37 -0.57
CA GLY A 48 -14.86 8.46 0.86
C GLY A 48 -14.16 9.76 1.25
N LYS A 49 -14.33 10.17 2.52
CA LYS A 49 -13.63 11.30 3.12
C LYS A 49 -12.65 10.77 4.16
N LEU A 50 -11.36 10.89 3.89
CA LEU A 50 -10.32 10.46 4.82
C LEU A 50 -10.38 11.28 6.11
N ILE A 51 -10.33 10.56 7.23
CA ILE A 51 -10.04 11.10 8.56
C ILE A 51 -8.55 10.91 8.84
N PHE A 52 -8.00 9.75 8.45
CA PHE A 52 -6.61 9.39 8.66
C PHE A 52 -6.12 8.42 7.57
N PRO A 53 -4.91 8.59 7.00
CA PRO A 53 -4.07 9.77 7.13
C PRO A 53 -4.74 11.02 6.55
N PHE A 54 -4.53 12.16 7.20
CA PHE A 54 -5.01 13.46 6.73
C PHE A 54 -3.93 14.14 5.88
N THR A 55 -4.35 14.73 4.76
CA THR A 55 -3.53 15.61 3.92
C THR A 55 -4.46 16.59 3.19
N ASP A 56 -4.00 17.83 3.00
CA ASP A 56 -4.67 18.85 2.20
C ASP A 56 -4.45 18.64 0.69
N ASP A 57 -3.33 18.02 0.29
CA ASP A 57 -2.99 17.72 -1.11
C ASP A 57 -3.15 16.23 -1.39
N THR A 58 -4.38 15.76 -1.42
CA THR A 58 -4.68 14.34 -1.69
C THR A 58 -4.18 13.87 -3.06
N ALA A 59 -4.10 14.77 -4.05
CA ALA A 59 -3.64 14.43 -5.40
C ALA A 59 -2.12 14.22 -5.46
N GLY A 60 -1.35 15.09 -4.79
CA GLY A 60 0.11 15.00 -4.74
C GLY A 60 0.64 14.03 -3.67
N ASP A 61 0.13 14.12 -2.45
CA ASP A 61 0.63 13.33 -1.33
C ASP A 61 0.28 11.85 -1.46
N LEU A 62 -0.90 11.50 -1.96
CA LEU A 62 -1.27 10.10 -2.14
C LEU A 62 -0.87 9.54 -3.51
N ALA A 63 -0.16 10.33 -4.33
CA ALA A 63 0.40 9.84 -5.59
C ALA A 63 1.43 8.73 -5.36
N ALA A 64 1.51 7.83 -6.34
CA ALA A 64 2.50 6.77 -6.38
C ALA A 64 3.93 7.34 -6.26
N LYS A 65 4.74 6.76 -5.38
CA LYS A 65 6.15 7.14 -5.13
C LYS A 65 6.34 8.59 -4.63
N SER A 66 5.28 9.28 -4.19
CA SER A 66 5.38 10.57 -3.49
C SER A 66 6.21 10.46 -2.20
N LYS A 67 6.69 11.60 -1.68
CA LYS A 67 7.45 11.67 -0.42
C LYS A 67 6.59 11.58 0.84
N PHE A 68 5.27 11.65 0.69
CA PHE A 68 4.35 11.56 1.82
C PHE A 68 4.48 10.21 2.51
N ASN A 69 4.54 10.23 3.84
CA ASN A 69 4.64 9.03 4.64
C ASN A 69 3.28 8.69 5.25
N ALA A 70 2.60 7.72 4.65
CA ALA A 70 1.33 7.23 5.16
C ALA A 70 1.54 6.12 6.21
N PRO A 71 0.85 6.20 7.36
CA PRO A 71 0.79 5.13 8.34
C PRO A 71 -0.07 3.96 7.83
N ASN A 72 0.10 2.80 8.45
CA ASN A 72 -0.56 1.56 8.02
C ASN A 72 -2.06 1.47 8.33
N LYS A 73 -2.65 2.50 8.93
CA LYS A 73 -4.07 2.55 9.28
C LYS A 73 -4.76 3.61 8.44
N ILE A 74 -5.93 3.26 7.91
CA ILE A 74 -6.81 4.17 7.18
C ILE A 74 -8.14 4.24 7.93
N ALA A 75 -8.63 5.45 8.15
CA ALA A 75 -9.94 5.73 8.71
C ALA A 75 -10.65 6.77 7.85
N ALA A 76 -11.93 6.55 7.54
CA ALA A 76 -12.68 7.42 6.65
C ALA A 76 -14.19 7.39 6.93
N VAL A 77 -14.88 8.44 6.53
CA VAL A 77 -16.34 8.43 6.39
C VAL A 77 -16.69 8.05 4.96
N ILE A 78 -17.53 7.03 4.78
CA ILE A 78 -17.96 6.56 3.46
C ILE A 78 -19.49 6.58 3.34
N GLY A 79 -20.00 6.82 2.13
CA GLY A 79 -21.43 6.72 1.82
C GLY A 79 -21.85 5.39 1.19
N SER A 80 -20.88 4.60 0.72
CA SER A 80 -21.08 3.27 0.13
C SER A 80 -21.08 2.17 1.19
N SER A 81 -21.44 0.95 0.80
CA SER A 81 -21.31 -0.23 1.66
C SER A 81 -19.83 -0.44 2.06
N PRO A 82 -19.54 -0.70 3.36
CA PRO A 82 -18.18 -1.01 3.80
C PRO A 82 -17.53 -2.18 3.06
N GLN A 83 -18.32 -3.18 2.66
CA GLN A 83 -17.79 -4.32 1.89
C GLN A 83 -17.32 -3.90 0.50
N ILE A 84 -18.12 -3.10 -0.21
CA ILE A 84 -17.75 -2.59 -1.55
C ILE A 84 -16.49 -1.73 -1.47
N MET A 85 -16.38 -0.90 -0.41
CA MET A 85 -15.17 -0.11 -0.17
C MET A 85 -13.96 -1.00 0.11
N ALA A 86 -14.12 -2.02 0.96
CA ALA A 86 -13.05 -2.96 1.29
C ALA A 86 -12.54 -3.71 0.04
N ASP A 87 -13.45 -4.23 -0.79
CA ASP A 87 -13.11 -4.96 -2.01
C ASP A 87 -12.33 -4.06 -3.00
N SER A 88 -12.77 -2.80 -3.16
CA SER A 88 -12.09 -1.80 -3.98
C SER A 88 -10.67 -1.50 -3.48
N VAL A 89 -10.54 -1.25 -2.17
CA VAL A 89 -9.25 -0.99 -1.53
C VAL A 89 -8.30 -2.18 -1.68
N GLU A 90 -8.79 -3.41 -1.48
CA GLU A 90 -7.98 -4.61 -1.64
C GLU A 90 -7.52 -4.80 -3.09
N ALA A 91 -8.40 -4.59 -4.07
CA ALA A 91 -8.05 -4.70 -5.49
C ALA A 91 -6.93 -3.72 -5.87
N VAL A 92 -7.03 -2.46 -5.43
CA VAL A 92 -5.99 -1.44 -5.68
C VAL A 92 -4.68 -1.77 -4.98
N LEU A 93 -4.73 -2.23 -3.72
CA LEU A 93 -3.57 -2.66 -2.96
C LEU A 93 -2.81 -3.80 -3.65
N ARG A 94 -3.54 -4.85 -4.08
CA ARG A 94 -2.96 -6.01 -4.78
C ARG A 94 -2.35 -5.60 -6.11
N ALA A 95 -3.03 -4.76 -6.88
CA ALA A 95 -2.50 -4.23 -8.13
C ALA A 95 -1.20 -3.45 -7.91
N ARG A 96 -1.16 -2.58 -6.88
CA ARG A 96 0.04 -1.80 -6.57
C ARG A 96 1.21 -2.68 -6.11
N LEU A 97 0.94 -3.65 -5.25
CA LEU A 97 1.96 -4.61 -4.80
C LEU A 97 2.52 -5.41 -5.99
N GLN A 98 1.65 -5.85 -6.90
CA GLN A 98 2.05 -6.58 -8.10
C GLN A 98 2.92 -5.73 -9.03
N GLU A 99 2.57 -4.46 -9.24
CA GLU A 99 3.39 -3.52 -10.03
C GLU A 99 4.79 -3.36 -9.42
N LEU A 100 4.89 -3.11 -8.11
CA LEU A 100 6.17 -2.96 -7.41
C LEU A 100 7.02 -4.24 -7.47
N SER A 101 6.37 -5.41 -7.35
CA SER A 101 7.02 -6.71 -7.50
C SER A 101 7.58 -6.91 -8.91
N GLN A 102 6.78 -6.63 -9.94
CA GLN A 102 7.20 -6.74 -11.34
C GLN A 102 8.37 -5.81 -11.67
N ASP A 103 8.35 -4.58 -11.16
CA ASP A 103 9.42 -3.59 -11.26
C ASP A 103 10.72 -4.13 -10.62
N ALA A 104 10.63 -4.68 -9.40
CA ALA A 104 11.76 -5.24 -8.68
C ALA A 104 12.40 -6.42 -9.43
N PHE A 105 11.58 -7.30 -10.02
CA PHE A 105 12.05 -8.45 -10.79
C PHE A 105 12.43 -8.12 -12.24
N ARG A 106 12.26 -6.88 -12.71
CA ARG A 106 12.61 -6.50 -14.09
C ARG A 106 14.11 -6.60 -14.37
N LYS A 107 14.96 -6.16 -13.44
CA LYS A 107 16.42 -6.13 -13.61
C LYS A 107 17.11 -7.49 -13.48
N PRO A 108 16.76 -8.35 -12.49
CA PRO A 108 17.43 -9.64 -12.34
C PRO A 108 16.91 -10.72 -13.30
N ARG A 109 15.82 -10.47 -14.05
CA ARG A 109 15.31 -11.38 -15.08
C ARG A 109 16.42 -11.70 -16.11
N GLY A 110 16.75 -12.99 -16.25
CA GLY A 110 17.81 -13.48 -17.14
C GLY A 110 19.20 -13.56 -16.51
N HIS A 111 19.36 -13.15 -15.24
CA HIS A 111 20.62 -13.34 -14.53
C HIS A 111 20.79 -14.83 -14.14
N PRO A 112 21.94 -15.47 -14.40
CA PRO A 112 22.12 -16.92 -14.22
C PRO A 112 21.93 -17.39 -12.76
N PHE A 113 22.06 -16.48 -11.80
CA PHE A 113 21.87 -16.74 -10.37
C PHE A 113 20.52 -16.29 -9.82
N PHE A 114 19.58 -15.85 -10.67
CA PHE A 114 18.24 -15.43 -10.25
C PHE A 114 17.17 -16.37 -10.81
N ASN A 115 16.40 -16.98 -9.91
CA ASN A 115 15.25 -17.82 -10.25
C ASN A 115 13.99 -17.22 -9.63
N GLN A 116 13.14 -16.63 -10.46
CA GLN A 116 11.90 -15.98 -10.03
C GLN A 116 10.93 -16.97 -9.36
N LYS A 117 10.80 -18.20 -9.89
CA LYS A 117 9.92 -19.21 -9.30
C LYS A 117 10.31 -19.58 -7.88
N LEU A 118 11.62 -19.59 -7.57
CA LEU A 118 12.10 -19.82 -6.20
C LEU A 118 11.93 -18.60 -5.30
N ALA A 119 11.92 -17.39 -5.86
CA ALA A 119 11.74 -16.15 -5.09
C ALA A 119 10.25 -15.89 -4.75
N GLU A 120 9.33 -16.44 -5.54
CA GLU A 120 7.88 -16.30 -5.38
C GLU A 120 7.22 -17.51 -4.70
N ALA A 121 7.95 -18.61 -4.48
CA ALA A 121 7.50 -19.83 -3.80
C ALA A 121 7.61 -19.71 -2.27
#